data_AF-A0A4V1QR25-F1
#
_entry.id   AF-A0A4V1QR25-F1
#
_cell.length_a   1.000
_cell.length_b   1.000
_cell.length_c   1.000
_cell.angle_alpha   90.00
_cell.angle_beta   90.00
_cell.angle_gamma   90.00
#
_symmetry.space_group_name_H-M   'P 1'
#
loop_
_entity.id
_entity.type
_entity.pdbx_description
1 polymer ?
#
loop_
_entity_poly.entity_id
_entity_poly.type
_entity_poly.pdbx_seq_one_letter_code
_entity_poly.pdbx_strand_id
1 'polypeptide(L)'
;MRRTTIALLAALEATVAVLVGVGLALVPLMLLWAVHFGLAAPVDAFFRAAADAWLIGHGVDVVVHLDAATAAVVGVAGADAPFTIGIALLGFALLTFLFGLRIGRRATATGTPIVGAVSAVLVTGLLGAALAVLAAAPVAQPVVWQAAVLPGVVMGGGVLAGVMVAFGRSGWATDAATSAVRDRLDSLPFVAWAGIRSAIRIGVGSAVGVVGVAAAILAVRIVIDHPTIIGLYQALGAGVDGGIAITLIELALMPNLIVWAASWMLGPGFALGAGTIVSPSVTLIGPVPGLPILGALPAEGAPLGVLWLALPVLLGFGGAVLVG
;
A
#
# COMPACT_ATOMS: atom_id res chain seq x y z
N MET A 1 -24.22 18.82 -13.00
CA MET A 1 -23.81 19.51 -11.75
C MET A 1 -22.78 20.58 -12.09
N ARG A 2 -22.62 21.64 -11.29
CA ARG A 2 -21.54 22.63 -11.52
C ARG A 2 -20.18 22.00 -11.19
N ARG A 3 -19.13 22.39 -11.93
CA ARG A 3 -17.74 21.90 -11.73
C ARG A 3 -17.26 22.09 -10.27
N THR A 4 -17.65 23.20 -9.65
CA THR A 4 -17.33 23.52 -8.25
C THR A 4 -17.94 22.50 -7.27
N THR A 5 -19.18 22.08 -7.47
CA THR A 5 -19.83 21.07 -6.63
C THR A 5 -19.12 19.72 -6.73
N ILE A 6 -18.70 19.33 -7.94
CA ILE A 6 -17.96 18.06 -8.15
C ILE A 6 -16.59 18.12 -7.46
N ALA A 7 -15.88 19.26 -7.59
CA ALA A 7 -14.63 19.47 -6.88
C ALA A 7 -14.80 19.36 -5.36
N LEU A 8 -15.78 20.06 -4.77
CA LEU A 8 -16.01 20.04 -3.33
C LEU A 8 -16.40 18.65 -2.80
N LEU A 9 -17.21 17.90 -3.55
CA LEU A 9 -17.54 16.52 -3.17
C LEU A 9 -16.33 15.59 -3.24
N ALA A 10 -15.50 15.71 -4.28
CA ALA A 10 -14.27 14.94 -4.41
C ALA A 10 -13.26 15.30 -3.31
N ALA A 11 -13.12 16.59 -2.99
CA ALA A 11 -12.32 17.08 -1.87
C ALA A 11 -12.79 16.51 -0.53
N LEU A 12 -14.10 16.52 -0.27
CA LEU A 12 -14.68 15.95 0.93
C LEU A 12 -14.40 14.44 1.04
N GLU A 13 -14.65 13.68 -0.04
CA GLU A 13 -14.37 12.23 -0.05
C GLU A 13 -12.88 11.94 0.15
N ALA A 14 -11.99 12.72 -0.48
CA ALA A 14 -10.55 12.61 -0.28
C ALA A 14 -10.15 12.92 1.17
N THR A 15 -10.79 13.91 1.79
CA THR A 15 -10.56 14.25 3.21
C THR A 15 -11.01 13.12 4.12
N VAL A 16 -12.19 12.54 3.85
CA VAL A 16 -12.69 11.37 4.58
C VAL A 16 -11.74 10.18 4.43
N ALA A 17 -11.17 9.95 3.24
CA ALA A 17 -10.19 8.89 3.02
C ALA A 17 -8.95 9.06 3.91
N VAL A 18 -8.41 10.27 4.00
CA VAL A 18 -7.28 10.60 4.89
C VAL A 18 -7.67 10.41 6.36
N LEU A 19 -8.83 10.93 6.80
CA LEU A 19 -9.31 10.81 8.18
C LEU A 19 -9.55 9.36 8.58
N VAL A 20 -10.11 8.53 7.70
CA VAL A 20 -10.30 7.09 7.94
C VAL A 20 -8.95 6.39 8.06
N GLY A 21 -7.99 6.71 7.19
CA GLY A 21 -6.65 6.15 7.24
C GLY A 21 -5.91 6.50 8.55
N VAL A 22 -5.85 7.78 8.91
CA VAL A 22 -5.24 8.23 10.17
C VAL A 22 -5.99 7.69 11.37
N GLY A 23 -7.33 7.68 11.32
CA GLY A 23 -8.18 7.13 12.39
C GLY A 23 -7.93 5.65 12.65
N LEU A 24 -7.69 4.86 11.60
CA LEU A 24 -7.37 3.43 11.72
C LEU A 24 -6.07 3.19 12.50
N ALA A 25 -5.08 4.07 12.38
CA ALA A 25 -3.85 4.03 13.18
C ALA A 25 -4.06 4.65 14.57
N LEU A 26 -4.80 5.74 14.67
CA LEU A 26 -4.98 6.49 15.92
C LEU A 26 -5.81 5.73 16.95
N VAL A 27 -6.90 5.08 16.55
CA VAL A 27 -7.79 4.35 17.48
C VAL A 27 -7.04 3.32 18.34
N PRO A 28 -6.27 2.36 17.77
CA PRO A 28 -5.52 1.41 18.58
C PRO A 28 -4.41 2.08 19.41
N LEU A 29 -3.78 3.13 18.88
CA LEU A 29 -2.78 3.90 19.63
C LEU A 29 -3.38 4.62 20.85
N MET A 30 -4.60 5.14 20.73
CA MET A 30 -5.32 5.74 21.85
C MET A 30 -5.74 4.70 22.90
N LEU A 31 -6.11 3.49 22.48
CA LEU A 31 -6.35 2.38 23.40
C LEU A 31 -5.06 2.00 24.14
N LEU A 32 -3.93 1.93 23.45
CA LEU A 32 -2.63 1.68 24.05
C LEU A 32 -2.26 2.79 25.05
N TRP A 33 -2.45 4.06 24.67
CA TRP A 33 -2.22 5.20 25.56
C TRP A 33 -3.05 5.13 26.85
N ALA A 34 -4.33 4.77 26.73
CA ALA A 34 -5.24 4.69 27.86
C ALA A 34 -4.97 3.48 28.76
N VAL A 35 -4.74 2.30 28.17
CA VAL A 35 -4.65 1.03 28.89
C VAL A 35 -3.22 0.71 29.31
N HIS A 36 -2.26 0.75 28.38
CA HIS A 36 -0.87 0.39 28.64
C HIS A 36 -0.13 1.49 29.39
N PHE A 37 -0.25 2.73 28.90
CA PHE A 37 0.45 3.87 29.47
C PHE A 37 -0.34 4.59 30.57
N GLY A 38 -1.57 4.15 30.87
CA GLY A 38 -2.39 4.73 31.94
C GLY A 38 -2.60 6.24 31.82
N LEU A 39 -2.66 6.77 30.60
CA LEU A 39 -2.76 8.20 30.29
C LEU A 39 -1.53 9.05 30.72
N ALA A 40 -0.45 8.42 31.17
CA ALA A 40 0.73 9.12 31.70
C ALA A 40 1.67 9.64 30.60
N ALA A 41 1.69 8.97 29.44
CA ALA A 41 2.49 9.38 28.30
C ALA A 41 1.90 10.63 27.61
N PRO A 42 2.73 11.47 26.97
CA PRO A 42 2.25 12.66 26.26
C PRO A 42 1.36 12.26 25.08
N VAL A 43 0.11 12.74 25.07
CA VAL A 43 -0.91 12.32 24.10
C VAL A 43 -0.55 12.71 22.66
N ASP A 44 0.17 13.82 22.46
CA ASP A 44 0.59 14.29 21.15
C ASP A 44 1.51 13.29 20.45
N ALA A 45 2.30 12.50 21.18
CA ALA A 45 3.13 11.44 20.61
C ALA A 45 2.30 10.40 19.84
N PHE A 46 1.08 10.08 20.29
CA PHE A 46 0.21 9.09 19.64
C PHE A 46 -0.46 9.66 18.39
N PHE A 47 -0.79 10.96 18.39
CA PHE A 47 -1.26 11.64 17.18
C PHE A 47 -0.17 11.71 16.11
N ARG A 48 1.07 12.03 16.51
CA ARG A 48 2.23 12.01 15.60
C ARG A 48 2.49 10.62 15.05
N ALA A 49 2.52 9.60 15.91
CA ALA A 49 2.71 8.21 15.49
C ALA A 49 1.62 7.71 14.53
N ALA A 50 0.36 8.12 14.73
CA ALA A 50 -0.73 7.78 13.81
C ALA A 50 -0.56 8.46 12.44
N ALA A 51 -0.12 9.71 12.42
CA ALA A 51 0.19 10.44 11.19
C ALA A 51 1.39 9.81 10.47
N ASP A 52 2.47 9.49 11.19
CA ASP A 52 3.65 8.82 10.66
C ASP A 52 3.30 7.46 10.06
N ALA A 53 2.50 6.64 10.75
CA ALA A 53 2.06 5.34 10.24
C ALA A 53 1.28 5.47 8.92
N TRP A 54 0.38 6.46 8.83
CA TRP A 54 -0.35 6.73 7.58
C TRP A 54 0.58 7.23 6.46
N LEU A 55 1.53 8.12 6.77
CA LEU A 55 2.52 8.64 5.81
C LEU A 55 3.45 7.54 5.29
N ILE A 56 4.03 6.74 6.19
CA ILE A 56 4.82 5.54 5.85
C ILE A 56 3.96 4.61 4.98
N GLY A 57 2.66 4.50 5.28
CA GLY A 57 1.70 3.76 4.47
C GLY A 57 1.63 4.15 2.99
N HIS A 58 2.03 5.37 2.65
CA HIS A 58 2.09 5.90 1.28
C HIS A 58 3.52 5.94 0.72
N GLY A 59 4.50 5.35 1.41
CA GLY A 59 5.91 5.33 1.02
C GLY A 59 6.68 6.60 1.38
N VAL A 60 6.16 7.41 2.30
CA VAL A 60 6.89 8.57 2.84
C VAL A 60 7.94 8.06 3.83
N ASP A 61 9.19 8.45 3.60
CA ASP A 61 10.29 8.17 4.50
C ASP A 61 10.11 9.01 5.78
N VAL A 62 10.29 8.33 6.92
CA VAL A 62 10.41 8.98 8.23
C VAL A 62 11.83 8.80 8.72
N VAL A 63 12.55 9.91 8.89
CA VAL A 63 13.91 9.92 9.42
C VAL A 63 13.83 9.88 10.94
N VAL A 64 14.36 8.82 11.54
CA VAL A 64 14.37 8.61 12.98
C VAL A 64 15.75 8.97 13.54
N HIS A 65 15.75 9.72 14.64
CA HIS A 65 16.94 10.05 15.42
C HIS A 65 16.69 9.65 16.87
N LEU A 66 17.42 8.66 17.37
CA LEU A 66 17.37 8.30 18.78
C LEU A 66 18.23 9.27 19.58
N ASP A 67 17.71 9.74 20.71
CA ASP A 67 18.55 10.49 21.65
C ASP A 67 19.62 9.58 22.27
N ALA A 68 20.68 10.18 22.81
CA ALA A 68 21.84 9.45 23.33
C ALA A 68 21.47 8.47 24.46
N ALA A 69 20.46 8.78 25.30
CA ALA A 69 20.04 7.91 26.38
C ALA A 69 19.29 6.69 25.81
N THR A 70 18.37 6.91 24.87
CA THR A 70 17.64 5.83 24.19
C THR A 70 18.57 4.95 23.35
N ALA A 71 19.51 5.54 22.59
CA ALA A 71 20.50 4.79 21.83
C ALA A 71 21.40 3.92 22.73
N ALA A 72 21.77 4.42 23.92
CA ALA A 72 22.53 3.66 24.90
C ALA A 72 21.76 2.45 25.46
N VAL A 73 20.43 2.57 25.62
CA VAL A 73 19.56 1.45 26.05
C VAL A 73 19.45 0.38 24.97
N VAL A 74 19.41 0.76 23.68
CA VAL A 74 19.38 -0.18 22.55
C VAL A 74 20.67 -1.02 22.50
N GLY A 75 21.80 -0.46 22.95
CA GLY A 75 23.05 -1.20 23.09
C GLY A 75 23.72 -1.60 21.77
N VAL A 76 23.29 -0.99 20.65
CA VAL A 76 23.86 -1.22 19.31
C VAL A 76 24.78 -0.07 18.95
N ALA A 77 26.01 -0.38 18.54
CA ALA A 77 26.98 0.62 18.11
C ALA A 77 26.45 1.43 16.92
N GLY A 78 26.46 2.76 17.02
CA GLY A 78 25.93 3.66 16.00
C GLY A 78 24.41 3.83 15.99
N ALA A 79 23.69 3.38 17.03
CA ALA A 79 22.23 3.55 17.15
C ALA A 79 21.77 5.02 17.25
N ASP A 80 22.69 5.94 17.55
CA ASP A 80 22.50 7.39 17.55
C ASP A 80 22.52 8.00 16.13
N ALA A 81 22.99 7.25 15.13
CA ALA A 81 22.98 7.70 13.74
C ALA A 81 21.55 7.74 13.18
N PRO A 82 21.23 8.75 12.33
CA PRO A 82 19.97 8.78 11.59
C PRO A 82 19.72 7.49 10.82
N PHE A 83 18.50 6.99 10.87
CA PHE A 83 18.04 5.95 9.94
C PHE A 83 16.63 6.24 9.42
N THR A 84 16.32 5.72 8.25
CA THR A 84 15.05 5.95 7.56
C THR A 84 14.15 4.73 7.68
N ILE A 85 12.91 4.95 8.11
CA ILE A 85 11.83 3.98 7.95
C ILE A 85 11.14 4.28 6.62
N GLY A 86 11.46 3.49 5.59
CA GLY A 86 10.90 3.64 4.23
C GLY A 86 10.04 2.46 3.75
N ILE A 87 9.83 1.44 4.60
CA ILE A 87 8.97 0.31 4.23
C ILE A 87 7.50 0.74 4.24
N ALA A 88 6.86 0.70 3.07
CA ALA A 88 5.51 1.20 2.96
C ALA A 88 4.49 0.27 3.64
N LEU A 89 3.68 0.79 4.57
CA LEU A 89 2.52 0.08 5.12
C LEU A 89 1.35 0.11 4.11
N LEU A 90 1.50 -0.61 3.00
CA LEU A 90 0.64 -0.54 1.81
C LEU A 90 -0.86 -0.76 2.07
N GLY A 91 -1.27 -1.30 3.23
CA GLY A 91 -2.66 -1.33 3.66
C GLY A 91 -3.30 0.06 3.67
N PHE A 92 -2.59 1.09 4.13
CA PHE A 92 -3.10 2.46 4.09
C PHE A 92 -3.18 3.01 2.66
N ALA A 93 -2.15 2.77 1.83
CA ALA A 93 -2.19 3.15 0.42
C ALA A 93 -3.34 2.46 -0.33
N LEU A 94 -3.62 1.19 -0.04
CA LEU A 94 -4.73 0.44 -0.63
C LEU A 94 -6.07 1.09 -0.28
N LEU A 95 -6.28 1.49 0.98
CA LEU A 95 -7.50 2.21 1.38
C LEU A 95 -7.65 3.52 0.60
N THR A 96 -6.61 4.34 0.55
CA THR A 96 -6.60 5.60 -0.23
C THR A 96 -6.89 5.36 -1.70
N PHE A 97 -6.28 4.33 -2.30
CA PHE A 97 -6.51 3.92 -3.69
C PHE A 97 -7.97 3.51 -3.93
N LEU A 98 -8.58 2.75 -3.01
CA LEU A 98 -9.98 2.31 -3.12
C LEU A 98 -10.97 3.47 -3.01
N PHE A 99 -10.67 4.47 -2.16
CA PHE A 99 -11.44 5.73 -2.14
C PHE A 99 -11.27 6.48 -3.47
N GLY A 100 -10.03 6.59 -3.97
CA GLY A 100 -9.77 7.16 -5.29
C GLY A 100 -10.58 6.48 -6.40
N LEU A 101 -10.62 5.15 -6.42
CA LEU A 101 -11.42 4.36 -7.36
C LEU A 101 -12.90 4.75 -7.34
N ARG A 102 -13.47 4.95 -6.14
CA ARG A 102 -14.87 5.38 -5.98
C ARG A 102 -15.06 6.82 -6.47
N ILE A 103 -14.18 7.73 -6.09
CA ILE A 103 -14.19 9.13 -6.52
C ILE A 103 -14.13 9.22 -8.05
N GLY A 104 -13.21 8.50 -8.70
CA GLY A 104 -13.06 8.50 -10.16
C GLY A 104 -14.29 7.99 -10.90
N ARG A 105 -14.91 6.91 -10.40
CA ARG A 105 -16.17 6.38 -10.96
C ARG A 105 -17.29 7.41 -10.85
N ARG A 106 -17.43 8.06 -9.68
CA ARG A 106 -18.47 9.06 -9.42
C ARG A 106 -18.26 10.35 -10.20
N ALA A 107 -17.03 10.85 -10.28
CA ALA A 107 -16.66 12.03 -11.04
C ALA A 107 -16.93 11.84 -12.55
N THR A 108 -16.70 10.62 -13.05
CA THR A 108 -17.04 10.26 -14.44
C THR A 108 -18.55 10.28 -14.66
N ALA A 109 -19.34 9.68 -13.76
CA ALA A 109 -20.80 9.65 -13.88
C ALA A 109 -21.45 11.06 -13.80
N THR A 110 -20.78 12.02 -13.17
CA THR A 110 -21.28 13.40 -13.01
C THR A 110 -20.85 14.36 -14.11
N GLY A 111 -20.02 13.91 -15.05
CA GLY A 111 -19.74 14.64 -16.27
C GLY A 111 -18.36 15.31 -16.34
N THR A 112 -17.59 15.38 -15.25
CA THR A 112 -16.31 16.13 -15.25
C THR A 112 -15.23 15.42 -14.42
N PRO A 113 -14.75 14.25 -14.89
CA PRO A 113 -13.81 13.41 -14.15
C PRO A 113 -12.50 14.12 -13.79
N ILE A 114 -11.99 15.00 -14.65
CA ILE A 114 -10.69 15.67 -14.42
C ILE A 114 -10.76 16.63 -13.24
N VAL A 115 -11.85 17.39 -13.12
CA VAL A 115 -12.04 18.33 -12.01
C VAL A 115 -12.10 17.57 -10.68
N GLY A 116 -12.84 16.46 -10.63
CA GLY A 116 -12.88 15.60 -9.45
C GLY A 116 -11.51 14.98 -9.12
N ALA A 117 -10.79 14.54 -10.14
CA ALA A 117 -9.45 13.95 -9.99
C ALA A 117 -8.43 14.93 -9.44
N VAL A 118 -8.31 16.10 -10.06
CA VAL A 118 -7.39 17.15 -9.62
C VAL A 118 -7.72 17.57 -8.19
N SER A 119 -9.00 17.76 -7.87
CA SER A 119 -9.41 18.15 -6.51
C SER A 119 -9.05 17.09 -5.47
N ALA A 120 -9.30 15.81 -5.75
CA ALA A 120 -8.99 14.73 -4.81
C ALA A 120 -7.47 14.59 -4.60
N VAL A 121 -6.69 14.60 -5.67
CA VAL A 121 -5.22 14.49 -5.62
C VAL A 121 -4.61 15.66 -4.85
N LEU A 122 -5.02 16.89 -5.16
CA LEU A 122 -4.50 18.08 -4.47
C LEU A 122 -4.85 18.07 -2.99
N VAL A 123 -6.09 17.74 -2.62
CA VAL A 123 -6.52 17.70 -1.22
C VAL A 123 -5.76 16.62 -0.45
N THR A 124 -5.62 15.42 -0.99
CA THR A 124 -4.87 14.34 -0.33
C THR A 124 -3.39 14.71 -0.16
N GLY A 125 -2.76 15.32 -1.17
CA GLY A 125 -1.38 15.79 -1.08
C GLY A 125 -1.20 16.91 -0.05
N LEU A 126 -2.09 17.92 -0.04
CA LEU A 126 -2.04 19.01 0.92
C LEU A 126 -2.24 18.52 2.37
N LEU A 127 -3.17 17.58 2.58
CA LEU A 127 -3.36 16.97 3.88
C LEU A 127 -2.15 16.13 4.30
N GLY A 128 -1.52 15.39 3.38
CA GLY A 128 -0.28 14.67 3.65
C GLY A 128 0.85 15.61 4.08
N ALA A 129 1.06 16.71 3.35
CA ALA A 129 2.03 17.74 3.72
C ALA A 129 1.73 18.35 5.11
N ALA A 130 0.47 18.66 5.39
CA ALA A 130 0.05 19.20 6.68
C ALA A 130 0.32 18.20 7.82
N LEU A 131 -0.01 16.93 7.61
CA LEU A 131 0.27 15.86 8.56
C LEU A 131 1.77 15.73 8.82
N ALA A 132 2.62 15.78 7.78
CA ALA A 132 4.07 15.71 7.93
C ALA A 132 4.63 16.85 8.82
N VAL A 133 4.15 18.08 8.61
CA VAL A 133 4.56 19.24 9.40
C VAL A 133 4.08 19.13 10.85
N LEU A 134 2.85 18.65 11.07
CA LEU A 134 2.27 18.48 12.41
C LEU A 134 2.90 17.29 13.16
N ALA A 135 3.29 16.25 12.44
CA ALA A 135 3.89 15.03 12.97
C ALA A 135 5.37 15.20 13.34
N ALA A 136 6.07 16.15 12.71
CA ALA A 136 7.50 16.38 12.91
C ALA A 136 7.86 16.57 14.40
N ALA A 137 8.79 15.75 14.87
CA ALA A 137 9.35 15.80 16.22
C ALA A 137 10.86 15.49 16.18
N PRO A 138 11.66 15.88 17.18
CA PRO A 138 13.10 15.61 17.18
C PRO A 138 13.47 14.13 16.93
N VAL A 139 12.63 13.21 17.43
CA VAL A 139 12.80 11.76 17.29
C VAL A 139 12.39 11.21 15.92
N ALA A 140 11.45 11.84 15.22
CA ALA A 140 10.87 11.35 13.96
C ALA A 140 10.48 12.52 13.05
N GLN A 141 11.08 12.56 11.86
CA GLN A 141 10.94 13.65 10.90
C GLN A 141 10.47 13.09 9.55
N PRO A 142 9.17 13.19 9.22
CA PRO A 142 8.66 12.81 7.90
C PRO A 142 9.19 13.73 6.81
N VAL A 143 9.51 13.17 5.64
CA VAL A 143 9.96 13.96 4.49
C VAL A 143 8.77 14.69 3.85
N VAL A 144 8.67 15.99 4.10
CA VAL A 144 7.49 16.82 3.75
C VAL A 144 7.13 16.79 2.27
N TRP A 145 8.11 16.84 1.36
CA TRP A 145 7.82 16.83 -0.08
C TRP A 145 7.25 15.47 -0.54
N GLN A 146 7.75 14.37 0.03
CA GLN A 146 7.21 13.03 -0.23
C GLN A 146 5.77 12.94 0.29
N ALA A 147 5.51 13.47 1.48
CA ALA A 147 4.17 13.54 2.06
C ALA A 147 3.19 14.39 1.24
N ALA A 148 3.69 15.41 0.52
CA ALA A 148 2.87 16.21 -0.39
C ALA A 148 2.53 15.47 -1.70
N VAL A 149 3.41 14.59 -2.16
CA VAL A 149 3.34 13.99 -3.50
C VAL A 149 2.81 12.55 -3.45
N LEU A 150 3.41 11.67 -2.65
CA LEU A 150 3.14 10.22 -2.71
C LEU A 150 1.69 9.86 -2.33
N PRO A 151 1.08 10.42 -1.27
CA PRO A 151 -0.34 10.19 -1.00
C PRO A 151 -1.25 10.67 -2.15
N GLY A 152 -0.91 11.81 -2.76
CA GLY A 152 -1.59 12.33 -3.94
C GLY A 152 -1.46 11.40 -5.16
N VAL A 153 -0.29 10.80 -5.38
CA VAL A 153 -0.06 9.81 -6.45
C VAL A 153 -0.89 8.56 -6.23
N VAL A 154 -0.95 8.03 -5.01
CA VAL A 154 -1.79 6.86 -4.67
C VAL A 154 -3.28 7.17 -4.92
N MET A 155 -3.75 8.32 -4.44
CA MET A 155 -5.12 8.80 -4.71
C MET A 155 -5.38 8.94 -6.21
N GLY A 156 -4.45 9.55 -6.94
CA GLY A 156 -4.52 9.75 -8.38
C GLY A 156 -4.58 8.43 -9.15
N GLY A 157 -3.76 7.45 -8.79
CA GLY A 157 -3.81 6.10 -9.35
C GLY A 157 -5.18 5.45 -9.17
N GLY A 158 -5.75 5.56 -7.95
CA GLY A 158 -7.10 5.08 -7.66
C GLY A 158 -8.15 5.77 -8.52
N VAL A 159 -8.12 7.11 -8.57
CA VAL A 159 -9.05 7.91 -9.39
C VAL A 159 -8.96 7.53 -10.87
N LEU A 160 -7.76 7.44 -11.42
CA LEU A 160 -7.54 7.05 -12.80
C LEU A 160 -8.11 5.65 -13.08
N ALA A 161 -7.84 4.67 -12.22
CA ALA A 161 -8.43 3.34 -12.34
C ALA A 161 -9.97 3.42 -12.31
N GLY A 162 -10.53 4.29 -11.47
CA GLY A 162 -11.98 4.48 -11.33
C GLY A 162 -12.60 5.07 -12.60
N VAL A 163 -11.96 6.06 -13.19
CA VAL A 163 -12.34 6.67 -14.47
C VAL A 163 -12.29 5.63 -15.59
N MET A 164 -11.22 4.85 -15.67
CA MET A 164 -11.06 3.80 -16.70
C MET A 164 -12.14 2.71 -16.58
N VAL A 165 -12.47 2.28 -15.36
CA VAL A 165 -13.56 1.33 -15.10
C VAL A 165 -14.91 1.92 -15.52
N ALA A 166 -15.17 3.19 -15.24
CA ALA A 166 -16.42 3.84 -15.63
C ALA A 166 -16.55 3.93 -17.16
N PHE A 167 -15.51 4.41 -17.87
CA PHE A 167 -15.50 4.46 -19.33
C PHE A 167 -15.67 3.10 -20.00
N GLY A 168 -15.10 2.04 -19.40
CA GLY A 168 -15.30 0.68 -19.89
C GLY A 168 -16.76 0.20 -19.86
N ARG A 169 -17.61 0.80 -19.02
CA ARG A 169 -19.03 0.41 -18.83
C ARG A 169 -20.01 1.35 -19.53
N SER A 170 -19.77 2.67 -19.49
CA SER A 170 -20.71 3.69 -19.96
C SER A 170 -20.31 4.33 -21.30
N GLY A 171 -19.16 3.96 -21.87
CA GLY A 171 -18.56 4.68 -23.00
C GLY A 171 -17.84 5.96 -22.54
N TRP A 172 -17.03 6.54 -23.44
CA TRP A 172 -16.25 7.75 -23.14
C TRP A 172 -17.00 9.04 -23.50
N ALA A 173 -16.41 10.17 -23.07
CA ALA A 173 -16.76 11.57 -23.33
C ALA A 173 -17.81 12.15 -22.37
N THR A 174 -17.30 12.85 -21.35
CA THR A 174 -18.09 13.67 -20.45
C THR A 174 -17.58 15.11 -20.36
N ASP A 175 -16.28 15.35 -20.60
CA ASP A 175 -15.67 16.68 -20.63
C ASP A 175 -14.69 16.88 -21.82
N ALA A 176 -14.24 18.12 -22.05
CA ALA A 176 -13.45 18.49 -23.23
C ALA A 176 -12.09 17.76 -23.33
N ALA A 177 -11.43 17.50 -22.21
CA ALA A 177 -10.13 16.84 -22.21
C ALA A 177 -10.27 15.32 -22.38
N THR A 178 -11.29 14.68 -21.83
CA THR A 178 -11.59 13.27 -22.13
C THR A 178 -12.05 13.08 -23.56
N SER A 179 -12.77 14.05 -24.14
CA SER A 179 -13.07 14.08 -25.58
C SER A 179 -11.80 14.20 -26.42
N ALA A 180 -10.87 15.10 -26.09
CA ALA A 180 -9.62 15.23 -26.84
C ALA A 180 -8.75 13.95 -26.82
N VAL A 181 -8.74 13.22 -25.69
CA VAL A 181 -8.07 11.91 -25.61
C VAL A 181 -8.79 10.89 -26.48
N ARG A 182 -10.13 10.83 -26.43
CA ARG A 182 -10.93 9.97 -27.30
C ARG A 182 -10.63 10.26 -28.78
N ASP A 183 -10.68 11.51 -29.20
CA ASP A 183 -10.47 11.89 -30.61
C ASP A 183 -9.08 11.44 -31.11
N ARG A 184 -8.06 11.51 -30.25
CA ARG A 184 -6.75 10.94 -30.57
C ARG A 184 -6.76 9.42 -30.65
N LEU A 185 -7.46 8.73 -29.76
CA LEU A 185 -7.55 7.26 -29.80
C LEU A 185 -8.35 6.78 -31.03
N ASP A 186 -9.40 7.50 -31.40
CA ASP A 186 -10.23 7.21 -32.59
C ASP A 186 -9.46 7.46 -33.89
N SER A 187 -8.34 8.21 -33.86
CA SER A 187 -7.42 8.34 -35.01
C SER A 187 -6.56 7.10 -35.28
N LEU A 188 -6.52 6.13 -34.34
CA LEU A 188 -5.77 4.88 -34.51
C LEU A 188 -6.55 3.88 -35.40
N PRO A 189 -5.86 3.04 -36.20
CA PRO A 189 -6.51 1.97 -36.93
C PRO A 189 -7.31 1.05 -36.00
N PHE A 190 -8.55 0.70 -36.37
CA PHE A 190 -9.45 -0.11 -35.54
C PHE A 190 -8.79 -1.40 -35.03
N VAL A 191 -8.04 -2.09 -35.89
CA VAL A 191 -7.32 -3.33 -35.56
C VAL A 191 -6.26 -3.10 -34.47
N ALA A 192 -5.54 -1.97 -34.53
CA ALA A 192 -4.53 -1.61 -33.54
C ALA A 192 -5.19 -1.34 -32.18
N TRP A 193 -6.30 -0.58 -32.16
CA TRP A 193 -7.00 -0.27 -30.91
C TRP A 193 -7.67 -1.49 -30.27
N ALA A 194 -8.29 -2.35 -31.08
CA ALA A 194 -8.86 -3.61 -30.61
C ALA A 194 -7.78 -4.53 -30.01
N GLY A 195 -6.62 -4.62 -30.65
CA GLY A 195 -5.46 -5.36 -30.14
C GLY A 195 -4.94 -4.81 -28.80
N ILE A 196 -4.76 -3.48 -28.70
CA ILE A 196 -4.33 -2.82 -27.47
C ILE A 196 -5.31 -3.08 -26.32
N ARG A 197 -6.62 -2.92 -26.56
CA ARG A 197 -7.65 -3.17 -25.54
C ARG A 197 -7.66 -4.62 -25.08
N SER A 198 -7.50 -5.57 -26.01
CA SER A 198 -7.40 -7.00 -25.66
C SER A 198 -6.15 -7.26 -24.81
N ALA A 199 -4.99 -6.77 -25.24
CA ALA A 199 -3.72 -6.93 -24.53
C ALA A 199 -3.77 -6.34 -23.11
N ILE A 200 -4.36 -5.15 -22.93
CA ILE A 200 -4.54 -4.54 -21.60
C ILE A 200 -5.46 -5.40 -20.73
N ARG A 201 -6.59 -5.88 -21.25
CA ARG A 201 -7.54 -6.70 -20.47
C ARG A 201 -6.93 -8.02 -20.05
N ILE A 202 -6.23 -8.70 -20.97
CA ILE A 202 -5.51 -9.95 -20.69
C ILE A 202 -4.41 -9.67 -19.66
N GLY A 203 -3.55 -8.68 -19.91
CA GLY A 203 -2.44 -8.33 -19.01
C GLY A 203 -2.91 -7.98 -17.59
N VAL A 204 -3.92 -7.12 -17.45
CA VAL A 204 -4.52 -6.78 -16.15
C VAL A 204 -5.16 -8.01 -15.50
N GLY A 205 -5.89 -8.82 -16.28
CA GLY A 205 -6.51 -10.06 -15.79
C GLY A 205 -5.47 -11.04 -15.26
N SER A 206 -4.37 -11.24 -15.98
CA SER A 206 -3.27 -12.10 -15.56
C SER A 206 -2.57 -11.55 -14.31
N ALA A 207 -2.32 -10.23 -14.23
CA ALA A 207 -1.71 -9.63 -13.05
C ALA A 207 -2.59 -9.79 -11.81
N VAL A 208 -3.90 -9.53 -11.94
CA VAL A 208 -4.88 -9.77 -10.86
C VAL A 208 -4.91 -11.26 -10.47
N GLY A 209 -4.84 -12.16 -11.45
CA GLY A 209 -4.77 -13.60 -11.20
C GLY A 209 -3.52 -13.99 -10.40
N VAL A 210 -2.34 -13.48 -10.75
CA VAL A 210 -1.09 -13.73 -10.01
C VAL A 210 -1.20 -13.21 -8.58
N VAL A 211 -1.67 -11.97 -8.39
CA VAL A 211 -1.87 -11.38 -7.06
C VAL A 211 -2.88 -12.18 -6.23
N GLY A 212 -3.97 -12.65 -6.85
CA GLY A 212 -4.98 -13.47 -6.19
C GLY A 212 -4.44 -14.83 -5.74
N VAL A 213 -3.66 -15.51 -6.59
CA VAL A 213 -3.02 -16.77 -6.23
C VAL A 213 -1.94 -16.55 -5.16
N ALA A 214 -1.14 -15.48 -5.25
CA ALA A 214 -0.16 -15.11 -4.24
C ALA A 214 -0.81 -14.88 -2.87
N ALA A 215 -1.95 -14.18 -2.83
CA ALA A 215 -2.72 -13.98 -1.61
C ALA A 215 -3.28 -15.30 -1.04
N ALA A 216 -3.77 -16.19 -1.90
CA ALA A 216 -4.25 -17.50 -1.47
C ALA A 216 -3.13 -18.37 -0.90
N ILE A 217 -1.96 -18.40 -1.54
CA ILE A 217 -0.78 -19.14 -1.04
C ILE A 217 -0.32 -18.57 0.30
N LEU A 218 -0.23 -17.24 0.41
CA LEU A 218 0.14 -16.59 1.67
C LEU A 218 -0.83 -16.97 2.80
N ALA A 219 -2.14 -16.97 2.54
CA ALA A 219 -3.14 -17.39 3.52
C ALA A 219 -2.93 -18.84 3.96
N VAL A 220 -2.69 -19.76 3.02
CA VAL A 220 -2.38 -21.17 3.33
C VAL A 220 -1.10 -21.28 4.16
N ARG A 221 -0.06 -20.51 3.83
CA ARG A 221 1.21 -20.49 4.57
C ARG A 221 1.05 -20.01 6.00
N ILE A 222 0.30 -18.93 6.22
CA ILE A 222 0.00 -18.44 7.57
C ILE A 222 -0.67 -19.53 8.41
N VAL A 223 -1.57 -20.32 7.83
CA VAL A 223 -2.24 -21.44 8.52
C VAL A 223 -1.27 -22.59 8.81
N ILE A 224 -0.40 -22.95 7.87
CA ILE A 224 0.57 -24.04 8.06
C ILE A 224 1.62 -23.65 9.11
N ASP A 225 2.15 -22.44 9.01
CA ASP A 225 3.29 -21.94 9.79
C ASP A 225 2.86 -21.21 11.08
N HIS A 226 1.56 -21.27 11.43
CA HIS A 226 1.01 -20.64 12.64
C HIS A 226 1.73 -20.99 13.95
N PRO A 227 2.29 -22.21 14.19
CA PRO A 227 2.98 -22.51 15.44
C PRO A 227 4.25 -21.66 15.60
N THR A 228 4.98 -21.43 14.51
CA THR A 228 6.16 -20.56 14.48
C THR A 228 5.76 -19.11 14.74
N ILE A 229 4.69 -18.65 14.08
CA ILE A 229 4.15 -17.28 14.27
C ILE A 229 3.76 -17.06 15.73
N ILE A 230 3.05 -18.00 16.35
CA ILE A 230 2.67 -17.92 17.77
C ILE A 230 3.91 -17.92 18.67
N GLY A 231 4.91 -18.75 18.37
CA GLY A 231 6.18 -18.78 19.11
C GLY A 231 6.90 -17.42 19.06
N LEU A 232 6.88 -16.73 17.92
CA LEU A 232 7.45 -15.38 17.78
C LEU A 232 6.65 -14.33 18.58
N TYR A 233 5.32 -14.39 18.55
CA TYR A 233 4.47 -13.55 19.43
C TYR A 233 4.78 -13.75 20.91
N GLN A 234 4.97 -15.01 21.34
CA GLN A 234 5.32 -15.34 22.73
C GLN A 234 6.71 -14.86 23.10
N ALA A 235 7.69 -15.01 22.20
CA ALA A 235 9.07 -14.55 22.41
C ALA A 235 9.17 -13.03 22.54
N LEU A 236 8.34 -12.27 21.81
CA LEU A 236 8.24 -10.82 21.94
C LEU A 236 7.69 -10.37 23.30
N GLY A 237 6.87 -11.19 23.96
CA GLY A 237 6.33 -10.89 25.28
C GLY A 237 5.47 -9.62 25.35
N ALA A 238 4.87 -9.21 24.22
CA ALA A 238 4.23 -7.89 24.07
C ALA A 238 2.89 -7.72 24.82
N GLY A 239 2.40 -8.75 25.53
CA GLY A 239 1.08 -8.73 26.15
C GLY A 239 -0.07 -8.72 25.13
N VAL A 240 -1.30 -8.55 25.61
CA VAL A 240 -2.51 -8.59 24.76
C VAL A 240 -2.64 -7.32 23.92
N ASP A 241 -2.44 -6.17 24.57
CA ASP A 241 -2.47 -4.83 23.97
C ASP A 241 -1.36 -4.62 22.93
N GLY A 242 -0.12 -4.98 23.25
CA GLY A 242 0.98 -4.97 22.27
C GLY A 242 0.78 -5.99 21.16
N GLY A 243 0.24 -7.17 21.47
CA GLY A 243 -0.13 -8.19 20.46
C GLY A 243 -1.16 -7.67 19.45
N ILE A 244 -2.17 -6.93 19.90
CA ILE A 244 -3.16 -6.27 19.03
C ILE A 244 -2.46 -5.23 18.13
N ALA A 245 -1.58 -4.39 18.69
CA ALA A 245 -0.85 -3.38 17.92
C ALA A 245 0.02 -4.02 16.82
N ILE A 246 0.75 -5.09 17.14
CA ILE A 246 1.57 -5.85 16.18
C ILE A 246 0.68 -6.45 15.09
N THR A 247 -0.43 -7.09 15.46
CA THR A 247 -1.36 -7.68 14.48
C THR A 247 -1.89 -6.64 13.49
N LEU A 248 -2.16 -5.42 13.96
CA LEU A 248 -2.62 -4.33 13.09
C LEU A 248 -1.53 -3.84 12.12
N ILE A 249 -0.28 -3.80 12.57
CA ILE A 249 0.88 -3.51 11.70
C ILE A 249 1.03 -4.61 10.65
N GLU A 250 0.94 -5.88 11.04
CA GLU A 250 1.01 -7.03 10.14
C GLU A 250 -0.13 -7.00 9.11
N LEU A 251 -1.34 -6.61 9.53
CA LEU A 251 -2.48 -6.42 8.64
C LEU A 251 -2.22 -5.28 7.63
N ALA A 252 -1.64 -4.17 8.08
CA ALA A 252 -1.23 -3.08 7.20
C ALA A 252 -0.09 -3.48 6.25
N LEU A 253 0.74 -4.44 6.64
CA LEU A 253 1.80 -5.02 5.80
C LEU A 253 1.29 -6.07 4.82
N MET A 254 0.06 -6.58 4.95
CA MET A 254 -0.46 -7.67 4.10
C MET A 254 -0.29 -7.44 2.60
N PRO A 255 -0.59 -6.24 2.04
CA PRO A 255 -0.38 -6.04 0.61
C PRO A 255 1.10 -6.16 0.21
N ASN A 256 2.05 -5.81 1.09
CA ASN A 256 3.47 -6.03 0.84
C ASN A 256 3.79 -7.53 0.77
N LEU A 257 3.31 -8.32 1.72
CA LEU A 257 3.56 -9.77 1.73
C LEU A 257 2.97 -10.45 0.49
N ILE A 258 1.81 -10.00 0.02
CA ILE A 258 1.20 -10.49 -1.23
C ILE A 258 2.08 -10.13 -2.43
N VAL A 259 2.61 -8.90 -2.50
CA VAL A 259 3.52 -8.48 -3.57
C VAL A 259 4.83 -9.26 -3.52
N TRP A 260 5.37 -9.52 -2.33
CA TRP A 260 6.56 -10.36 -2.15
C TRP A 260 6.32 -11.80 -2.58
N ALA A 261 5.17 -12.39 -2.21
CA ALA A 261 4.76 -13.71 -2.68
C ALA A 261 4.59 -13.76 -4.20
N ALA A 262 3.98 -12.74 -4.81
CA ALA A 262 3.86 -12.63 -6.25
C ALA A 262 5.25 -12.52 -6.92
N SER A 263 6.16 -11.70 -6.38
CA SER A 263 7.53 -11.57 -6.89
C SER A 263 8.30 -12.88 -6.80
N TRP A 264 8.10 -13.64 -5.71
CA TRP A 264 8.63 -14.98 -5.57
C TRP A 264 8.08 -15.90 -6.67
N MET A 265 6.77 -15.95 -6.88
CA MET A 265 6.16 -16.79 -7.93
C MET A 265 6.59 -16.41 -9.35
N LEU A 266 6.93 -15.14 -9.58
CA LEU A 266 7.42 -14.64 -10.87
C LEU A 266 8.91 -14.94 -11.09
N GLY A 267 9.64 -15.35 -10.05
CA GLY A 267 11.07 -15.71 -10.12
C GLY A 267 12.03 -14.75 -9.42
N PRO A 268 11.92 -13.41 -9.59
CA PRO A 268 12.85 -12.45 -8.98
C PRO A 268 12.95 -12.55 -7.46
N GLY A 269 11.87 -12.94 -6.78
CA GLY A 269 11.87 -13.00 -5.32
C GLY A 269 11.87 -11.64 -4.65
N PHE A 270 12.30 -11.60 -3.40
CA PHE A 270 12.42 -10.37 -2.61
C PHE A 270 13.59 -10.47 -1.63
N ALA A 271 13.97 -9.34 -1.03
CA ALA A 271 15.04 -9.27 -0.04
C ALA A 271 14.50 -8.69 1.28
N LEU A 272 14.99 -9.23 2.40
CA LEU A 272 14.73 -8.77 3.76
C LEU A 272 16.06 -8.34 4.39
N GLY A 273 16.53 -7.16 4.00
CA GLY A 273 17.82 -6.62 4.43
C GLY A 273 18.97 -6.95 3.48
N ALA A 274 20.11 -6.32 3.74
CA ALA A 274 21.29 -6.41 2.88
C ALA A 274 21.82 -7.85 2.78
N GLY A 275 22.14 -8.27 1.55
CA GLY A 275 22.70 -9.59 1.28
C GLY A 275 21.72 -10.75 1.36
N THR A 276 20.41 -10.50 1.48
CA THR A 276 19.39 -11.55 1.53
C THR A 276 18.67 -11.70 0.19
N ILE A 277 18.20 -12.91 -0.11
CA ILE A 277 17.31 -13.19 -1.23
C ILE A 277 16.38 -14.35 -0.89
N VAL A 278 15.10 -14.17 -1.16
CA VAL A 278 14.07 -15.21 -1.04
C VAL A 278 13.44 -15.36 -2.41
N SER A 279 13.84 -16.41 -3.15
CA SER A 279 13.36 -16.72 -4.49
C SER A 279 13.05 -18.22 -4.62
N PRO A 280 12.34 -18.67 -5.68
CA PRO A 280 12.03 -20.08 -5.84
C PRO A 280 13.24 -20.99 -6.05
N SER A 281 14.35 -20.44 -6.54
CA SER A 281 15.57 -21.20 -6.85
C SER A 281 16.63 -21.08 -5.77
N VAL A 282 16.67 -19.94 -5.07
CA VAL A 282 17.67 -19.64 -4.04
C VAL A 282 16.98 -18.92 -2.88
N THR A 283 17.16 -19.45 -1.68
CA THR A 283 16.77 -18.82 -0.43
C THR A 283 18.04 -18.64 0.40
N LEU A 284 18.47 -17.40 0.59
CA LEU A 284 19.57 -17.02 1.45
C LEU A 284 19.04 -15.96 2.43
N ILE A 285 18.85 -16.39 3.67
CA ILE A 285 18.22 -15.59 4.71
C ILE A 285 19.30 -15.11 5.68
N GLY A 286 19.35 -13.79 5.91
CA GLY A 286 20.18 -13.16 6.94
C GLY A 286 19.39 -13.00 8.25
N PRO A 287 19.84 -12.14 9.17
CA PRO A 287 19.04 -11.77 10.34
C PRO A 287 17.69 -11.18 9.91
N VAL A 288 16.59 -11.85 10.24
CA VAL A 288 15.23 -11.40 9.90
C VAL A 288 14.67 -10.56 11.05
N PRO A 289 13.96 -9.45 10.79
CA PRO A 289 13.23 -8.74 11.83
C PRO A 289 12.31 -9.68 12.61
N GLY A 290 12.19 -9.49 13.92
CA GLY A 290 11.35 -10.32 14.80
C GLY A 290 9.84 -10.17 14.60
N LEU A 291 9.36 -9.77 13.41
CA LEU A 291 7.94 -9.66 13.09
C LEU A 291 7.32 -11.06 12.99
N PRO A 292 6.31 -11.41 13.82
CA PRO A 292 5.76 -12.76 13.86
C PRO A 292 5.31 -13.33 12.52
N ILE A 293 4.68 -12.53 11.65
CA ILE A 293 4.20 -12.95 10.33
C ILE A 293 5.31 -13.46 9.41
N LEU A 294 6.57 -13.06 9.66
CA LEU A 294 7.74 -13.55 8.92
C LEU A 294 8.08 -15.00 9.27
N GLY A 295 7.45 -15.59 10.29
CA GLY A 295 7.49 -17.04 10.54
C GLY A 295 6.92 -17.87 9.39
N ALA A 296 6.11 -17.27 8.50
CA ALA A 296 5.56 -17.93 7.31
C ALA A 296 6.47 -17.87 6.06
N LEU A 297 7.72 -17.42 6.22
CA LEU A 297 8.69 -17.40 5.11
C LEU A 297 8.96 -18.82 4.60
N PRO A 298 9.13 -19.00 3.28
CA PRO A 298 9.42 -20.31 2.71
C PRO A 298 10.76 -20.83 3.23
N ALA A 299 10.78 -22.11 3.62
CA ALA A 299 12.00 -22.80 4.00
C ALA A 299 13.01 -22.86 2.84
N GLU A 300 14.28 -23.10 3.16
CA GLU A 300 15.35 -23.22 2.17
C GLU A 300 15.05 -24.34 1.16
N GLY A 301 15.19 -24.02 -0.13
CA GLY A 301 15.10 -24.99 -1.21
C GLY A 301 13.71 -25.57 -1.46
N ALA A 302 12.72 -24.72 -1.79
CA ALA A 302 11.39 -25.17 -2.21
C ALA A 302 11.48 -26.00 -3.52
N PRO A 303 11.38 -27.35 -3.48
CA PRO A 303 11.79 -28.19 -4.62
C PRO A 303 10.91 -27.98 -5.87
N LEU A 304 9.68 -27.52 -5.65
CA LEU A 304 8.68 -27.25 -6.68
C LEU A 304 8.46 -25.75 -6.92
N GLY A 305 9.29 -24.88 -6.31
CA GLY A 305 9.10 -23.44 -6.39
C GLY A 305 9.16 -22.92 -7.82
N VAL A 306 10.05 -23.47 -8.64
CA VAL A 306 10.23 -23.08 -10.05
C VAL A 306 8.96 -23.35 -10.89
N LEU A 307 8.10 -24.29 -10.50
CA LEU A 307 6.85 -24.57 -11.22
C LEU A 307 5.89 -23.37 -11.23
N TRP A 308 5.99 -22.47 -10.25
CA TRP A 308 5.15 -21.28 -10.18
C TRP A 308 5.44 -20.27 -11.31
N LEU A 309 6.60 -20.34 -11.96
CA LEU A 309 6.93 -19.54 -13.14
C LEU A 309 5.98 -19.81 -14.32
N ALA A 310 5.35 -20.99 -14.36
CA ALA A 310 4.35 -21.30 -15.37
C ALA A 310 3.04 -20.52 -15.17
N LEU A 311 2.73 -20.07 -13.96
CA LEU A 311 1.45 -19.42 -13.64
C LEU A 311 1.15 -18.16 -14.49
N PRO A 312 2.04 -17.15 -14.59
CA PRO A 312 1.76 -15.97 -15.42
C PRO A 312 1.53 -16.34 -16.89
N VAL A 313 2.25 -17.34 -17.41
CA VAL A 313 2.09 -17.84 -18.78
C VAL A 313 0.72 -18.49 -18.96
N LEU A 314 0.31 -19.34 -18.02
CA LEU A 314 -1.00 -20.02 -18.05
C LEU A 314 -2.16 -19.02 -17.94
N LEU A 315 -2.04 -18.02 -17.06
CA LEU A 315 -3.05 -16.97 -16.92
C LEU A 315 -3.12 -16.07 -18.16
N GLY A 316 -1.98 -15.76 -18.77
CA GLY A 316 -1.91 -15.00 -20.02
C GLY A 316 -2.55 -15.76 -21.18
N PHE A 317 -2.18 -17.03 -21.34
CA PHE A 317 -2.75 -17.91 -22.36
C PHE A 317 -4.25 -18.12 -22.16
N GLY A 318 -4.68 -18.45 -20.95
CA GLY A 318 -6.10 -18.61 -20.62
C GLY A 318 -6.90 -17.33 -20.87
N GLY A 319 -6.35 -16.17 -20.50
CA GLY A 319 -6.94 -14.87 -20.80
C GLY A 319 -7.07 -14.61 -22.29
N ALA A 320 -6.05 -14.96 -23.08
CA ALA A 320 -6.09 -14.81 -24.54
C ALA A 320 -7.15 -15.71 -25.19
N VAL A 321 -7.28 -16.96 -24.74
CA VAL A 321 -8.31 -17.91 -25.22
C VAL A 321 -9.74 -17.44 -24.88
N LEU A 322 -9.93 -16.75 -23.76
CA LEU A 322 -11.26 -16.26 -23.35
C LEU A 322 -11.68 -14.94 -24.04
N VAL A 323 -10.72 -14.18 -24.59
CA VAL A 323 -10.96 -12.86 -25.19
C VAL A 323 -10.91 -12.90 -26.72
N GLY A 324 -10.15 -13.84 -27.31
CA GLY A 324 -10.12 -14.11 -28.75
C GLY A 324 -11.30 -14.95 -29.22
#